data_AF-A0A949SLD0-F1
#
_entry.id   AF-A0A949SLD0-F1
#
_cell.length_a   1.000
_cell.length_b   1.000
_cell.length_c   1.000
_cell.angle_alpha   90.00
_cell.angle_beta   90.00
_cell.angle_gamma   90.00
#
_symmetry.space_group_name_H-M   'P 1'
#
loop_
_entity.id
_entity.type
_entity.pdbx_description
1 polymer ?
#
loop_
_entity_poly.entity_id
_entity_poly.type
_entity_poly.pdbx_seq_one_letter_code
_entity_poly.pdbx_strand_id
1 'polypeptide(L)'
;MFEKCIFGLLFVAILGLTAFGQNSGELALRRYFEGKRVRLKLDMPGSKGGVDIYVDDSSKLFDFDKHSKRLRQVGISIGHGELSTVTKIEVHKDTIEFQLDGGGFTMTRAPNAPVAPKPTEKSPRELSLESDAQKETDPDRLRYLQSEIAAERDRRERKDRRNKKDYDDAVRERDADISQARATGGSRFNLKFKSTDTSTVTPEQLMQYLSRFVDFSPMEDEQPQP
;
A
#
# COMPACT_ATOMS: atom_id res chain seq x y z
N MET A 1 -18.01 -69.53 27.55
CA MET A 1 -17.82 -68.42 26.58
C MET A 1 -18.66 -67.25 27.05
N PHE A 2 -18.02 -66.37 27.82
CA PHE A 2 -18.56 -65.09 28.26
C PHE A 2 -17.88 -64.01 27.43
N GLU A 3 -18.62 -63.08 26.85
CA GLU A 3 -18.29 -61.65 26.88
C GLU A 3 -19.44 -60.84 26.26
N LYS A 4 -19.97 -59.92 27.06
CA LYS A 4 -21.06 -59.01 26.73
C LYS A 4 -20.58 -57.57 26.85
N CYS A 5 -20.98 -56.79 25.85
CA CYS A 5 -21.35 -55.37 25.93
C CYS A 5 -20.25 -54.35 26.27
N ILE A 6 -19.68 -53.76 25.22
CA ILE A 6 -19.01 -52.46 25.29
C ILE A 6 -20.07 -51.36 25.09
N PHE A 7 -20.18 -50.49 26.09
CA PHE A 7 -21.08 -49.35 26.17
C PHE A 7 -20.50 -48.20 25.31
N GLY A 8 -21.13 -47.89 24.18
CA GLY A 8 -20.73 -46.78 23.31
C GLY A 8 -21.38 -45.47 23.77
N LEU A 9 -20.60 -44.60 24.43
CA LEU A 9 -21.04 -43.27 24.85
C LEU A 9 -20.72 -42.26 23.74
N LEU A 10 -21.73 -41.88 22.97
CA LEU A 10 -21.64 -40.92 21.88
C LEU A 10 -21.54 -39.48 22.44
N PHE A 11 -20.33 -38.93 22.50
CA PHE A 11 -20.10 -37.52 22.81
C PHE A 11 -20.28 -36.69 21.54
N VAL A 12 -21.47 -36.09 21.36
CA VAL A 12 -21.69 -35.11 20.28
C VAL A 12 -21.13 -33.77 20.74
N ALA A 13 -19.89 -33.49 20.33
CA ALA A 13 -19.28 -32.17 20.48
C ALA A 13 -19.93 -31.20 19.48
N ILE A 14 -20.86 -30.37 19.96
CA ILE A 14 -21.36 -29.22 19.22
C ILE A 14 -20.22 -28.19 19.18
N LEU A 15 -19.43 -28.22 18.11
CA LEU A 15 -18.55 -27.11 17.75
C LEU A 15 -19.45 -25.90 17.43
N GLY A 16 -19.54 -24.97 18.38
CA GLY A 16 -20.08 -23.64 18.13
C GLY A 16 -19.20 -22.94 17.11
N LEU A 17 -19.61 -22.95 15.84
CA LEU A 17 -19.14 -21.98 14.86
C LEU A 17 -19.55 -20.61 15.36
N THR A 18 -18.60 -19.86 15.90
CA THR A 18 -18.71 -18.41 16.03
C THR A 18 -18.78 -17.82 14.62
N ALA A 19 -19.98 -17.76 14.06
CA ALA A 19 -20.28 -16.84 12.99
C ALA A 19 -19.98 -15.44 13.55
N PHE A 20 -18.81 -14.88 13.19
CA PHE A 20 -18.61 -13.45 13.27
C PHE A 20 -19.73 -12.82 12.46
N GLY A 21 -20.76 -12.34 13.17
CA GLY A 21 -21.93 -11.76 12.54
C GLY A 21 -21.46 -10.66 11.62
N GLN A 22 -21.66 -10.84 10.32
CA GLN A 22 -21.57 -9.73 9.40
C GLN A 22 -22.55 -8.69 9.92
N ASN A 23 -22.02 -7.55 10.28
CA ASN A 23 -22.77 -6.40 10.71
C ASN A 23 -23.87 -6.15 9.66
N SER A 24 -25.14 -6.22 10.08
CA SER A 24 -26.28 -6.11 9.17
C SER A 24 -26.23 -4.81 8.36
N GLY A 25 -25.68 -3.74 8.93
CA GLY A 25 -25.43 -2.48 8.23
C GLY A 25 -24.36 -2.58 7.16
N GLU A 26 -23.20 -3.18 7.44
CA GLU A 26 -22.15 -3.38 6.43
C GLU A 26 -22.65 -4.20 5.24
N LEU A 27 -23.36 -5.30 5.49
CA LEU A 27 -23.91 -6.12 4.43
C LEU A 27 -24.94 -5.34 3.57
N ALA A 28 -25.76 -4.49 4.20
CA ALA A 28 -26.70 -3.63 3.49
C ALA A 28 -25.97 -2.62 2.60
N LEU A 29 -24.93 -1.95 3.12
CA LEU A 29 -24.10 -1.02 2.35
C LEU A 29 -23.43 -1.73 1.16
N ARG A 30 -22.80 -2.88 1.40
CA ARG A 30 -22.11 -3.65 0.36
C ARG A 30 -23.06 -4.05 -0.77
N ARG A 31 -24.23 -4.60 -0.44
CA ARG A 31 -25.27 -4.96 -1.42
C ARG A 31 -25.77 -3.76 -2.22
N TYR A 32 -25.86 -2.60 -1.59
CA TYR A 32 -26.38 -1.40 -2.24
C TYR A 32 -25.35 -0.76 -3.18
N PHE A 33 -24.07 -0.71 -2.82
CA PHE A 33 -23.06 0.04 -3.56
C PHE A 33 -22.11 -0.79 -4.41
N GLU A 34 -21.65 -1.95 -3.95
CA GLU A 34 -20.59 -2.70 -4.65
C GLU A 34 -21.02 -3.06 -6.08
N GLY A 35 -20.16 -2.74 -7.06
CA GLY A 35 -20.41 -2.95 -8.49
C GLY A 35 -21.11 -1.78 -9.20
N LYS A 36 -21.71 -0.83 -8.47
CA LYS A 36 -22.33 0.36 -9.07
C LYS A 36 -21.30 1.42 -9.43
N ARG A 37 -21.67 2.29 -10.37
CA ARG A 37 -20.84 3.40 -10.82
C ARG A 37 -21.26 4.73 -10.21
N VAL A 38 -20.28 5.54 -9.85
CA VAL A 38 -20.48 6.90 -9.33
C VAL A 38 -19.57 7.88 -10.06
N ARG A 39 -19.93 9.16 -10.09
CA ARG A 39 -19.09 10.20 -10.67
C ARG A 39 -18.45 11.04 -9.58
N LEU A 40 -17.15 11.30 -9.68
CA LEU A 40 -16.43 12.05 -8.65
C LEU A 40 -16.46 13.56 -8.90
N LYS A 41 -16.57 14.34 -7.83
CA LYS A 41 -16.60 15.82 -7.86
C LYS A 41 -15.25 16.45 -7.47
N LEU A 42 -14.21 15.64 -7.33
CA LEU A 42 -12.84 16.06 -7.04
C LEU A 42 -11.84 15.03 -7.55
N ASP A 43 -10.59 15.46 -7.69
CA ASP A 43 -9.47 14.56 -8.00
C ASP A 43 -9.16 13.65 -6.82
N MET A 44 -8.87 12.37 -7.09
CA MET A 44 -8.62 11.38 -6.05
C MET A 44 -7.17 10.89 -6.03
N PRO A 45 -6.52 10.84 -4.86
CA PRO A 45 -5.15 10.32 -4.75
C PRO A 45 -5.11 8.80 -4.90
N GLY A 46 -4.11 8.30 -5.62
CA GLY A 46 -3.89 6.88 -5.89
C GLY A 46 -3.35 6.05 -4.73
N SER A 47 -3.82 6.26 -3.51
CA SER A 47 -3.31 5.55 -2.34
C SER A 47 -4.44 5.18 -1.39
N LYS A 48 -4.15 4.22 -0.51
CA LYS A 48 -5.01 3.92 0.64
C LYS A 48 -5.28 5.15 1.51
N GLY A 49 -4.43 6.19 1.45
CA GLY A 49 -4.71 7.44 2.12
C GLY A 49 -6.01 8.09 1.65
N GLY A 50 -6.37 7.95 0.38
CA GLY A 50 -7.64 8.42 -0.18
C GLY A 50 -7.97 9.87 0.19
N VAL A 51 -9.27 10.13 0.30
CA VAL A 51 -9.83 11.38 0.81
C VAL A 51 -10.48 11.13 2.17
N ASP A 52 -10.16 11.95 3.16
CA ASP A 52 -10.78 11.82 4.49
C ASP A 52 -11.98 12.78 4.59
N ILE A 53 -13.10 12.26 5.11
CA ILE A 53 -14.32 13.05 5.35
C ILE A 53 -14.67 12.91 6.83
N TYR A 54 -14.83 14.03 7.53
CA TYR A 54 -15.12 14.04 8.97
C TYR A 54 -16.61 14.29 9.20
N VAL A 55 -17.38 13.20 9.31
CA VAL A 55 -18.86 13.25 9.27
C VAL A 55 -19.44 14.02 10.45
N ASP A 56 -18.94 13.75 11.65
CA ASP A 56 -19.46 14.37 12.89
C ASP A 56 -18.82 15.75 13.18
N ASP A 57 -18.02 16.31 12.27
CA ASP A 57 -17.34 17.60 12.44
C ASP A 57 -17.59 18.51 11.23
N SER A 58 -18.74 19.19 11.23
CA SER A 58 -19.15 20.05 10.11
C SER A 58 -18.18 21.19 9.81
N SER A 59 -17.42 21.65 10.82
CA SER A 59 -16.40 22.69 10.68
C SER A 59 -15.14 22.21 9.95
N LYS A 60 -14.92 20.89 9.90
CA LYS A 60 -13.74 20.24 9.32
C LYS A 60 -14.12 19.06 8.43
N LEU A 61 -15.29 19.11 7.79
CA LEU A 61 -15.80 18.00 6.97
C LEU A 61 -14.77 17.51 5.96
N PHE A 62 -13.93 18.40 5.42
CA PHE A 62 -12.87 18.09 4.48
C PHE A 62 -11.64 18.98 4.70
N ASP A 63 -10.45 18.37 4.70
CA ASP A 63 -9.16 19.02 4.88
C ASP A 63 -8.46 19.21 3.53
N PHE A 64 -8.57 20.44 2.98
CA PHE A 64 -8.00 20.81 1.68
C PHE A 64 -6.47 20.71 1.66
N ASP A 65 -5.79 21.09 2.74
CA ASP A 65 -4.32 21.10 2.79
C ASP A 65 -3.78 19.69 2.76
N LYS A 66 -4.37 18.80 3.56
CA LYS A 66 -4.03 17.38 3.59
C LYS A 66 -4.31 16.72 2.25
N HIS A 67 -5.46 17.01 1.65
CA HIS A 67 -5.82 16.48 0.34
C HIS A 67 -4.82 16.92 -0.74
N SER A 68 -4.55 18.22 -0.84
CA SER A 68 -3.60 18.78 -1.81
C SER A 68 -2.19 18.21 -1.63
N LYS A 69 -1.76 18.02 -0.37
CA LYS A 69 -0.48 17.39 -0.06
C LYS A 69 -0.44 15.94 -0.55
N ARG A 70 -1.52 15.17 -0.40
CA ARG A 70 -1.60 13.79 -0.92
C ARG A 70 -1.50 13.77 -2.44
N LEU A 71 -2.27 14.60 -3.15
CA LEU A 71 -2.22 14.67 -4.62
C LEU A 71 -0.80 14.98 -5.12
N ARG A 72 -0.08 15.92 -4.49
CA ARG A 72 1.33 16.20 -4.82
C ARG A 72 2.27 15.03 -4.56
N GLN A 73 2.01 14.22 -3.55
CA GLN A 73 2.88 13.12 -3.15
C GLN A 73 2.68 11.84 -3.98
N VAL A 74 1.44 11.54 -4.35
CA VAL A 74 1.10 10.25 -4.98
C VAL A 74 0.44 10.37 -6.35
N GLY A 75 0.14 11.58 -6.80
CA GLY A 75 -0.57 11.83 -8.05
C GLY A 75 -2.08 11.61 -7.94
N ILE A 76 -2.76 11.89 -9.05
CA ILE A 76 -4.19 11.65 -9.26
C ILE A 76 -4.34 10.25 -9.88
N SER A 77 -5.26 9.46 -9.34
CA SER A 77 -5.61 8.12 -9.85
C SER A 77 -6.97 8.11 -10.54
N ILE A 78 -7.93 8.87 -9.98
CA ILE A 78 -9.26 9.07 -10.59
C ILE A 78 -9.47 10.58 -10.65
N GLY A 79 -9.79 11.09 -11.84
CA GLY A 79 -9.96 12.52 -12.07
C GLY A 79 -11.31 13.05 -11.61
N HIS A 80 -11.37 14.35 -11.36
CA HIS A 80 -12.64 15.07 -11.23
C HIS A 80 -13.51 14.85 -12.49
N GLY A 81 -14.79 14.52 -12.27
CA GLY A 81 -15.78 14.28 -13.31
C GLY A 81 -15.75 12.85 -13.89
N GLU A 82 -14.79 12.03 -13.48
CA GLU A 82 -14.66 10.65 -13.95
C GLU A 82 -15.67 9.72 -13.28
N LEU A 83 -16.10 8.70 -14.03
CA LEU A 83 -16.91 7.60 -13.51
C LEU A 83 -16.01 6.53 -12.92
N SER A 84 -16.31 6.12 -11.69
CA SER A 84 -15.58 5.09 -10.97
C SER A 84 -16.53 4.02 -10.44
N THR A 85 -16.06 2.78 -10.40
CA THR A 85 -16.82 1.65 -9.85
C THR A 85 -16.57 1.53 -8.36
N VAL A 86 -17.63 1.41 -7.57
CA VAL A 86 -17.49 1.09 -6.14
C VAL A 86 -17.09 -0.37 -6.01
N THR A 87 -15.82 -0.62 -5.71
CA THR A 87 -15.28 -1.98 -5.66
C THR A 87 -15.49 -2.66 -4.33
N LYS A 88 -15.50 -1.90 -3.23
CA LYS A 88 -15.63 -2.46 -1.89
C LYS A 88 -16.12 -1.43 -0.88
N ILE A 89 -16.96 -1.87 0.06
CA ILE A 89 -17.23 -1.13 1.30
C ILE A 89 -16.63 -1.90 2.48
N GLU A 90 -15.87 -1.23 3.32
CA GLU A 90 -15.41 -1.78 4.61
C GLU A 90 -15.94 -0.92 5.74
N VAL A 91 -16.54 -1.55 6.75
CA VAL A 91 -17.04 -0.87 7.94
C VAL A 91 -16.16 -1.25 9.13
N HIS A 92 -15.55 -0.24 9.73
CA HIS A 92 -14.81 -0.34 10.98
C HIS A 92 -15.48 0.51 12.05
N LYS A 93 -15.08 0.32 13.31
CA LYS A 93 -15.70 0.99 14.48
C LYS A 93 -15.89 2.50 14.35
N ASP A 94 -14.94 3.21 13.75
CA ASP A 94 -14.92 4.68 13.64
C ASP A 94 -14.77 5.16 12.19
N THR A 95 -14.75 4.24 11.22
CA THR A 95 -14.41 4.53 9.84
C THR A 95 -15.24 3.68 8.89
N ILE A 96 -15.80 4.29 7.85
CA ILE A 96 -16.29 3.57 6.67
C ILE A 96 -15.35 3.87 5.51
N GLU A 97 -14.83 2.83 4.87
CA GLU A 97 -14.04 2.94 3.65
C GLU A 97 -14.93 2.70 2.43
N PHE A 98 -15.03 3.69 1.55
CA PHE A 98 -15.74 3.61 0.28
C PHE A 98 -14.71 3.49 -0.84
N GLN A 99 -14.39 2.26 -1.24
CA GLN A 99 -13.29 1.95 -2.17
C GLN A 99 -13.75 2.02 -3.62
N LEU A 100 -12.97 2.70 -4.43
CA LEU A 100 -13.21 3.04 -5.82
C LEU A 100 -12.11 2.43 -6.69
N ASP A 101 -12.47 1.70 -7.74
CA ASP A 101 -11.57 1.06 -8.71
C ASP A 101 -10.36 0.34 -8.09
N GLY A 102 -10.53 -0.29 -6.92
CA GLY A 102 -9.49 -1.07 -6.24
C GLY A 102 -8.97 -0.50 -4.92
N GLY A 103 -9.46 0.65 -4.46
CA GLY A 103 -9.22 1.17 -3.11
C GLY A 103 -7.92 1.95 -2.91
N GLY A 104 -7.12 2.09 -3.97
CA GLY A 104 -5.84 2.77 -3.95
C GLY A 104 -4.66 1.89 -3.52
N PHE A 105 -3.46 2.37 -3.83
CA PHE A 105 -2.22 1.64 -3.55
C PHE A 105 -1.88 1.56 -2.04
N THR A 106 -1.36 0.41 -1.61
CA THR A 106 -0.84 0.17 -0.26
C THR A 106 0.60 -0.36 -0.32
N MET A 107 1.43 -0.02 0.66
CA MET A 107 2.82 -0.47 0.74
C MET A 107 2.97 -1.99 0.87
N THR A 108 1.93 -2.69 1.32
CA THR A 108 1.90 -4.17 1.35
C THR A 108 1.84 -4.79 -0.05
N ARG A 109 1.48 -4.02 -1.08
CA ARG A 109 1.51 -4.41 -2.50
C ARG A 109 2.73 -3.85 -3.23
N ALA A 110 3.62 -3.13 -2.53
CA ALA A 110 4.82 -2.58 -3.15
C ALA A 110 5.82 -3.71 -3.48
N PRO A 111 6.57 -3.60 -4.58
CA PRO A 111 7.74 -4.45 -4.79
C PRO A 111 8.71 -4.33 -3.61
N ASN A 112 9.50 -5.39 -3.39
CA ASN A 112 10.52 -5.41 -2.35
C ASN A 112 11.53 -4.28 -2.56
N ALA A 113 12.02 -3.71 -1.46
CA ALA A 113 13.07 -2.71 -1.53
C ALA A 113 14.39 -3.34 -2.02
N PRO A 114 15.09 -2.72 -2.98
CA PRO A 114 16.45 -3.10 -3.31
C PRO A 114 17.35 -3.02 -2.07
N VAL A 115 18.28 -3.95 -1.94
CA VAL A 115 19.25 -3.96 -0.84
C VAL A 115 20.39 -2.99 -1.18
N ALA A 116 20.64 -2.02 -0.30
CA ALA A 116 21.75 -1.10 -0.48
C ALA A 116 23.10 -1.86 -0.51
N PRO A 117 23.97 -1.60 -1.50
CA PRO A 117 25.25 -2.29 -1.59
C PRO A 117 26.16 -1.85 -0.47
N LYS A 118 26.87 -2.81 0.13
CA LYS A 118 27.96 -2.50 1.06
C LYS A 118 29.21 -2.11 0.28
N PRO A 119 30.09 -1.24 0.82
CA PRO A 119 31.41 -1.02 0.26
C PRO A 119 32.13 -2.35 0.08
N THR A 120 32.74 -2.57 -1.08
CA THR A 120 33.54 -3.76 -1.33
C THR A 120 34.74 -3.74 -0.38
N GLU A 121 35.01 -4.87 0.25
CA GLU A 121 36.17 -5.03 1.15
C GLU A 121 37.48 -5.08 0.34
N LYS A 122 38.60 -4.78 1.01
CA LYS A 122 39.93 -4.91 0.40
C LYS A 122 40.20 -6.36 0.02
N SER A 123 40.82 -6.58 -1.13
CA SER A 123 41.22 -7.93 -1.54
C SER A 123 42.39 -8.41 -0.67
N PRO A 124 42.57 -9.74 -0.49
CA PRO A 124 43.78 -10.25 0.17
C PRO A 124 45.08 -9.76 -0.48
N ARG A 125 45.06 -9.53 -1.80
CA ARG A 125 46.19 -8.95 -2.55
C ARG A 125 46.42 -7.49 -2.20
N GLU A 126 45.37 -6.67 -2.12
CA GLU A 126 45.50 -5.27 -1.69
C GLU A 126 46.11 -5.19 -0.29
N LEU A 127 45.63 -6.03 0.63
CA LEU A 127 46.16 -6.12 2.00
C LEU A 127 47.63 -6.59 2.03
N SER A 128 48.01 -7.56 1.20
CA SER A 128 49.41 -8.03 1.14
C SER A 128 50.33 -6.96 0.56
N LEU A 129 49.91 -6.29 -0.52
CA LEU A 129 50.68 -5.20 -1.14
C LEU A 129 50.88 -4.02 -0.17
N GLU A 130 49.85 -3.67 0.61
CA GLU A 130 49.97 -2.64 1.66
C GLU A 130 50.96 -3.07 2.76
N SER A 131 50.95 -4.35 3.16
CA SER A 131 51.90 -4.90 4.14
C SER A 131 53.33 -4.92 3.63
N ASP A 132 53.54 -5.28 2.36
CA ASP A 132 54.85 -5.30 1.71
C ASP A 132 55.40 -3.88 1.56
N ALA A 133 54.57 -2.94 1.12
CA ALA A 133 54.95 -1.53 0.97
C ALA A 133 55.37 -0.88 2.29
N GLN A 134 54.78 -1.28 3.41
CA GLN A 134 55.16 -0.80 4.75
C GLN A 134 56.57 -1.23 5.19
N LYS A 135 57.05 -2.37 4.67
CA LYS A 135 58.35 -2.95 5.05
C LYS A 135 59.44 -2.68 4.01
N GLU A 136 59.08 -2.10 2.87
CA GLU A 136 59.98 -1.85 1.76
C GLU A 136 60.85 -0.61 1.98
N THR A 137 62.15 -0.73 1.68
CA THR A 137 63.13 0.34 1.83
C THR A 137 63.69 0.81 0.49
N ASP A 138 63.61 0.00 -0.56
CA ASP A 138 64.01 0.37 -1.91
C ASP A 138 62.95 1.31 -2.56
N PRO A 139 63.33 2.55 -2.96
CA PRO A 139 62.41 3.50 -3.56
C PRO A 139 61.80 3.01 -4.88
N ASP A 140 62.51 2.23 -5.68
CA ASP A 140 62.01 1.73 -6.97
C ASP A 140 60.92 0.68 -6.74
N ARG A 141 61.18 -0.24 -5.81
CA ARG A 141 60.22 -1.27 -5.43
C ARG A 141 59.00 -0.69 -4.72
N LEU A 142 59.18 0.33 -3.88
CA LEU A 142 58.07 1.03 -3.23
C LEU A 142 57.14 1.69 -4.27
N ARG A 143 57.69 2.34 -5.31
CA ARG A 143 56.88 2.92 -6.39
C ARG A 143 56.06 1.87 -7.13
N TYR A 144 56.64 0.72 -7.40
CA TYR A 144 55.93 -0.40 -8.01
C TYR A 144 54.77 -0.89 -7.12
N LEU A 145 55.01 -1.13 -5.83
CA LEU A 145 53.98 -1.58 -4.88
C LEU A 145 52.84 -0.56 -4.76
N GLN A 146 53.14 0.74 -4.72
CA GLN A 146 52.13 1.79 -4.69
C GLN A 146 51.26 1.81 -5.95
N SER A 147 51.84 1.60 -7.13
CA SER A 147 51.10 1.48 -8.39
C SER A 147 50.13 0.29 -8.36
N GLU A 148 50.57 -0.85 -7.82
CA GLU A 148 49.72 -2.05 -7.68
C GLU A 148 48.58 -1.84 -6.67
N ILE A 149 48.85 -1.19 -5.53
CA ILE A 149 47.80 -0.80 -4.56
C ILE A 149 46.77 0.12 -5.22
N ALA A 150 47.23 1.11 -5.98
CA ALA A 150 46.34 2.02 -6.70
C ALA A 150 45.46 1.26 -7.71
N ALA A 151 46.03 0.29 -8.43
CA ALA A 151 45.27 -0.56 -9.35
C ALA A 151 44.20 -1.40 -8.62
N GLU A 152 44.52 -2.00 -7.47
CA GLU A 152 43.55 -2.75 -6.66
C GLU A 152 42.44 -1.85 -6.10
N ARG A 153 42.79 -0.66 -5.59
CA ARG A 153 41.80 0.34 -5.14
C ARG A 153 40.86 0.76 -6.25
N ASP A 154 41.39 1.05 -7.44
CA ASP A 154 40.60 1.44 -8.60
C ASP A 154 39.72 0.28 -9.13
N ARG A 155 40.16 -0.98 -9.01
CA ARG A 155 39.28 -2.15 -9.26
C ARG A 155 38.11 -2.19 -8.28
N ARG A 156 38.37 -1.98 -7.00
CA ARG A 156 37.37 -1.98 -5.93
C ARG A 156 36.36 -0.84 -6.11
N GLU A 157 36.84 0.37 -6.36
CA GLU A 157 35.98 1.52 -6.63
C GLU A 157 35.13 1.34 -7.90
N ARG A 158 35.67 0.74 -8.97
CA ARG A 158 34.86 0.39 -10.16
C ARG A 158 33.72 -0.56 -9.80
N LYS A 159 33.97 -1.54 -8.93
CA LYS A 159 32.94 -2.47 -8.46
C LYS A 159 31.89 -1.74 -7.61
N ASP A 160 32.31 -0.89 -6.69
CA ASP A 160 31.41 -0.10 -5.86
C ASP A 160 30.54 0.84 -6.71
N ARG A 161 31.14 1.50 -7.72
CA ARG A 161 30.40 2.33 -8.69
C ARG A 161 29.35 1.52 -9.46
N ARG A 162 29.69 0.31 -9.92
CA ARG A 162 28.72 -0.57 -10.60
C ARG A 162 27.59 -0.99 -9.65
N ASN A 163 27.93 -1.51 -8.48
CA ASN A 163 26.93 -1.93 -7.48
C ASN A 163 25.99 -0.77 -7.11
N LYS A 164 26.53 0.45 -6.95
CA LYS A 164 25.73 1.64 -6.67
C LYS A 164 24.80 1.98 -7.83
N LYS A 165 25.30 1.93 -9.06
CA LYS A 165 24.47 2.16 -10.25
C LYS A 165 23.34 1.13 -10.35
N ASP A 166 23.65 -0.15 -10.19
CA ASP A 166 22.65 -1.22 -10.27
C ASP A 166 21.57 -1.06 -9.18
N TYR A 167 21.97 -0.64 -7.97
CA TYR A 167 21.05 -0.28 -6.90
C TYR A 167 20.17 0.92 -7.27
N ASP A 168 20.75 2.00 -7.81
CA ASP A 168 19.99 3.20 -8.20
C ASP A 168 19.01 2.90 -9.33
N ASP A 169 19.39 2.04 -10.28
CA ASP A 169 18.51 1.57 -11.35
C ASP A 169 17.33 0.78 -10.78
N ALA A 170 17.58 -0.15 -9.85
CA ALA A 170 16.55 -0.93 -9.19
C ALA A 170 15.61 -0.06 -8.33
N VAL A 171 16.12 1.01 -7.70
CA VAL A 171 15.29 1.98 -6.98
C VAL A 171 14.38 2.73 -7.94
N ARG A 172 14.91 3.20 -9.07
CA ARG A 172 14.11 3.92 -10.09
C ARG A 172 13.02 3.05 -10.70
N GLU A 173 13.34 1.79 -11.01
CA GLU A 173 12.37 0.82 -11.53
C GLU A 173 11.24 0.58 -10.52
N ARG A 174 11.60 0.32 -9.25
CA ARG A 174 10.61 0.16 -8.18
C ARG A 174 9.72 1.39 -8.02
N ASP A 175 10.30 2.59 -8.05
CA ASP A 175 9.53 3.83 -7.90
C ASP A 175 8.57 4.04 -9.08
N ALA A 176 8.98 3.64 -10.30
CA ALA A 176 8.11 3.65 -11.47
C ALA A 176 6.95 2.66 -11.31
N ASP A 177 7.21 1.43 -10.86
CA ASP A 177 6.17 0.43 -10.59
C ASP A 177 5.16 0.92 -9.55
N ILE A 178 5.65 1.53 -8.46
CA ILE A 178 4.80 2.11 -7.42
C ILE A 178 3.97 3.26 -7.99
N SER A 179 4.56 4.12 -8.81
CA SER A 179 3.86 5.24 -9.45
C SER A 179 2.74 4.73 -10.37
N GLN A 180 3.03 3.72 -11.18
CA GLN A 180 2.03 3.09 -12.06
C GLN A 180 0.91 2.45 -11.23
N ALA A 181 1.25 1.67 -10.20
CA ALA A 181 0.27 1.03 -9.33
C ALA A 181 -0.61 2.04 -8.56
N ARG A 182 -0.09 3.24 -8.26
CA ARG A 182 -0.89 4.35 -7.72
C ARG A 182 -1.85 4.92 -8.75
N ALA A 183 -1.38 5.16 -9.97
CA ALA A 183 -2.17 5.73 -11.04
C ALA A 183 -3.35 4.82 -11.47
N THR A 184 -3.19 3.50 -11.37
CA THR A 184 -4.22 2.54 -11.81
C THR A 184 -4.91 1.80 -10.67
N GLY A 185 -4.48 1.99 -9.42
CA GLY A 185 -4.98 1.23 -8.27
C GLY A 185 -6.30 1.74 -7.69
N GLY A 186 -6.92 2.75 -8.32
CA GLY A 186 -8.11 3.42 -7.84
C GLY A 186 -7.84 4.32 -6.63
N SER A 187 -8.87 4.56 -5.82
CA SER A 187 -8.79 5.40 -4.62
C SER A 187 -9.87 5.00 -3.61
N ARG A 188 -10.07 5.80 -2.56
CA ARG A 188 -11.16 5.63 -1.60
C ARG A 188 -11.49 6.89 -0.85
N PHE A 189 -12.73 6.96 -0.33
CA PHE A 189 -13.08 7.87 0.75
C PHE A 189 -12.97 7.14 2.09
N ASN A 190 -12.36 7.78 3.09
CA ASN A 190 -12.36 7.33 4.48
C ASN A 190 -13.28 8.27 5.27
N LEU A 191 -14.51 7.84 5.49
CA LEU A 191 -15.46 8.58 6.31
C LEU A 191 -15.14 8.31 7.78
N LYS A 192 -14.83 9.36 8.53
CA LYS A 192 -14.40 9.31 9.93
C LYS A 192 -15.55 9.77 10.83
N PHE A 193 -15.88 8.93 11.79
CA PHE A 193 -16.95 9.13 12.76
C PHE A 193 -16.35 9.23 14.16
N LYS A 194 -16.88 10.12 15.00
CA LYS A 194 -16.49 10.29 16.40
C LYS A 194 -17.53 9.70 17.35
N SER A 195 -18.80 9.85 17.02
CA SER A 195 -19.93 9.54 17.91
C SER A 195 -20.95 8.63 17.25
N THR A 196 -21.10 8.72 15.94
CA THR A 196 -22.01 7.84 15.18
C THR A 196 -21.49 6.41 15.18
N ASP A 197 -22.37 5.46 15.51
CA ASP A 197 -22.09 4.04 15.34
C ASP A 197 -22.15 3.68 13.86
N THR A 198 -20.98 3.41 13.28
CA THR A 198 -20.80 3.05 11.88
C THR A 198 -21.59 1.81 11.46
N SER A 199 -21.96 0.94 12.42
CA SER A 199 -22.77 -0.24 12.14
C SER A 199 -24.22 0.06 11.77
N THR A 200 -24.68 1.26 12.12
CA THR A 200 -26.05 1.70 11.91
C THR A 200 -26.22 2.58 10.67
N VAL A 201 -25.11 2.92 10.00
CA VAL A 201 -25.13 3.80 8.83
C VAL A 201 -25.85 3.13 7.66
N THR A 202 -26.90 3.78 7.17
CA THR A 202 -27.69 3.30 6.02
C THR A 202 -27.10 3.78 4.69
N PRO A 203 -27.49 3.17 3.55
CA PRO A 203 -27.08 3.66 2.23
C PRO A 203 -27.44 5.13 1.99
N GLU A 204 -28.63 5.55 2.41
CA GLU A 204 -29.12 6.92 2.23
C GLU A 204 -28.26 7.93 3.02
N GLN A 205 -27.89 7.59 4.26
CA GLN A 205 -26.99 8.40 5.07
C GLN A 205 -25.59 8.49 4.45
N LEU A 206 -25.07 7.36 3.95
CA LEU A 206 -23.75 7.34 3.31
C LEU A 206 -23.73 8.20 2.04
N MET A 207 -24.80 8.14 1.22
CA MET A 207 -24.97 9.03 0.06
C MET A 207 -25.05 10.49 0.49
N GLN A 208 -25.77 10.80 1.56
CA GLN A 208 -25.85 12.16 2.08
C GLN A 208 -24.48 12.70 2.50
N TYR A 209 -23.68 11.92 3.23
CA TYR A 209 -22.33 12.30 3.66
C TYR A 209 -21.38 12.53 2.47
N LEU A 210 -21.53 11.75 1.40
CA LEU A 210 -20.70 11.82 0.21
C LEU A 210 -21.21 12.79 -0.87
N SER A 211 -22.45 13.28 -0.77
CA SER A 211 -23.13 14.06 -1.83
C SER A 211 -22.36 15.30 -2.33
N ARG A 212 -21.50 15.90 -1.49
CA ARG A 212 -20.64 17.03 -1.88
C ARG A 212 -19.45 16.62 -2.74
N PHE A 213 -19.04 15.36 -2.68
CA PHE A 213 -17.83 14.81 -3.29
C PHE A 213 -18.12 13.78 -4.38
N VAL A 214 -19.33 13.20 -4.37
CA VAL A 214 -19.78 12.14 -5.25
C VAL A 214 -21.13 12.52 -5.84
N ASP A 215 -21.28 12.29 -7.13
CA ASP A 215 -22.53 12.30 -7.85
C ASP A 215 -22.99 10.86 -8.06
N PHE A 216 -24.18 10.57 -7.57
CA PHE A 216 -24.78 9.25 -7.50
C PHE A 216 -25.81 9.01 -8.61
N SER A 217 -26.12 10.01 -9.44
CA SER A 217 -27.07 9.86 -10.54
C SER A 217 -26.78 8.68 -11.47
N PRO A 218 -25.51 8.31 -11.77
CA PRO A 218 -25.24 7.15 -12.63
C PRO A 218 -25.70 5.80 -12.05
N MET A 219 -25.92 5.70 -10.74
CA MET A 219 -26.45 4.49 -10.11
C MET A 219 -27.94 4.27 -10.36
N GLU A 220 -28.69 5.35 -10.60
CA GLU A 220 -30.14 5.32 -10.83
C GLU A 220 -30.43 4.84 -12.27
N ASP A 221 -29.57 5.20 -13.22
CA ASP A 221 -29.66 4.81 -14.63
C ASP A 221 -29.38 3.30 -14.86
N GLU A 222 -28.71 2.63 -13.93
CA GLU A 222 -28.38 1.19 -14.00
C GLU A 222 -29.47 0.29 -13.40
N GLN A 223 -30.50 0.83 -12.75
CA GLN A 223 -31.65 0.04 -12.32
C GLN A 223 -32.53 -0.29 -13.53
N PRO A 224 -32.88 -1.58 -13.80
CA PRO A 224 -33.86 -1.89 -14.81
C PRO A 224 -35.17 -1.16 -14.48
N GLN A 225 -35.68 -0.39 -15.44
CA GLN A 225 -37.01 0.22 -15.35
C GLN A 225 -38.04 -0.88 -15.03
N PRO A 226 -39.00 -0.63 -14.12
CA PRO A 226 -40.00 -1.61 -13.72
C PRO A 226 -40.86 -2.09 -14.89
#